data_AF-S3BSP4-F1
#
_entry.id   AF-S3BSP4-F1
#
_cell.length_a   1.000
_cell.length_b   1.000
_cell.length_c   1.000
_cell.angle_alpha   90.00
_cell.angle_beta   90.00
_cell.angle_gamma   90.00
#
_symmetry.space_group_name_H-M   'P 1'
#
loop_
_entity.id
_entity.type
_entity.pdbx_description
1 polymer ?
#
loop_
_entity_poly.entity_id
_entity_poly.type
_entity_poly.pdbx_seq_one_letter_code
_entity_poly.pdbx_strand_id
1 'polypeptide(L)'
;MTPSFSTWTQITMLHMYLLVTRLRCFDKETYRMWQSMLVDNFFQEAEDKMDIVHHISSRGLRQRYLQDLFMVWRGVMVAYDEGLMRGDAVLAAAVWRNMFKAQPDVDARHLAAIVSYIRRSISRLDRTPDEVFILHAGGELFSDTKAWPPPTADLGLVDEPATKEMVLLLKEAERLEAEQAKTAPVIETVVEEAEKAADKAASA
;
A
#
# COMPACT_ATOMS: atom_id res chain seq x y z
N MET A 1 1.49 3.29 -10.56
CA MET A 1 0.09 3.73 -10.61
C MET A 1 -0.03 4.90 -11.58
N THR A 2 -1.04 4.89 -12.45
CA THR A 2 -1.32 6.00 -13.37
C THR A 2 -1.85 7.21 -12.58
N PRO A 3 -1.35 8.43 -12.83
CA PRO A 3 -1.89 9.63 -12.19
C PRO A 3 -3.35 9.82 -12.58
N SER A 4 -4.23 9.84 -11.59
CA SER A 4 -5.67 10.03 -11.76
C SER A 4 -6.25 10.69 -10.52
N PHE A 5 -7.48 11.22 -10.60
CA PHE A 5 -8.18 11.75 -9.43
C PHE A 5 -8.25 10.73 -8.30
N SER A 6 -8.62 9.50 -8.62
CA SER A 6 -8.68 8.40 -7.65
C SER A 6 -7.32 8.12 -7.01
N THR A 7 -6.24 8.14 -7.79
CA THR A 7 -4.87 7.93 -7.26
C THR A 7 -4.47 9.07 -6.33
N TRP A 8 -4.74 10.32 -6.73
CA TRP A 8 -4.52 11.50 -5.90
C TRP A 8 -5.31 11.40 -4.59
N THR A 9 -6.62 11.14 -4.65
CA THR A 9 -7.47 11.02 -3.46
C THR A 9 -6.94 9.97 -2.48
N GLN A 10 -6.60 8.76 -2.97
CA GLN A 10 -6.12 7.69 -2.09
C GLN A 10 -4.76 8.02 -1.44
N ILE A 11 -3.84 8.62 -2.20
CA ILE A 11 -2.54 9.06 -1.66
C ILE A 11 -2.74 10.19 -0.65
N THR A 12 -3.59 11.17 -0.93
CA THR A 12 -3.86 12.28 -0.01
C THR A 12 -4.53 11.80 1.26
N MET A 13 -5.52 10.91 1.17
CA MET A 13 -6.16 10.30 2.34
C MET A 13 -5.17 9.49 3.17
N LEU A 14 -4.20 8.82 2.56
CA LEU A 14 -3.13 8.14 3.32
C LEU A 14 -2.31 9.13 4.16
N HIS A 15 -1.88 10.25 3.58
CA HIS A 15 -1.11 11.26 4.32
C HIS A 15 -1.96 11.96 5.39
N MET A 16 -3.21 12.29 5.07
CA MET A 16 -4.17 12.80 6.05
C MET A 16 -4.34 11.83 7.21
N TYR A 17 -4.43 10.51 6.95
CA TYR A 17 -4.53 9.50 7.99
C TYR A 17 -3.31 9.51 8.93
N LEU A 18 -2.11 9.61 8.38
CA LEU A 18 -0.87 9.70 9.16
C LEU A 18 -0.89 10.94 10.09
N LEU A 19 -1.27 12.09 9.54
CA LEU A 19 -1.42 13.34 10.30
C LEU A 19 -2.47 13.23 11.40
N VAL A 20 -3.67 12.74 11.06
CA VAL A 20 -4.77 12.59 12.02
C VAL A 20 -4.38 11.62 13.13
N THR A 21 -3.65 10.55 12.81
CA THR A 21 -3.15 9.60 13.81
C THR A 21 -2.25 10.29 14.83
N ARG A 22 -1.33 11.17 14.39
CA ARG A 22 -0.49 11.97 15.29
C ARG A 22 -1.26 13.06 16.04
N LEU A 23 -2.25 13.67 15.39
CA LEU A 23 -3.10 14.70 15.99
C LEU A 23 -3.95 14.15 17.14
N ARG A 24 -4.31 12.87 17.13
CA ARG A 24 -5.05 12.22 18.23
C ARG A 24 -4.29 12.18 19.56
N CYS A 25 -2.97 12.42 19.55
CA CYS A 25 -2.15 12.52 20.75
C CYS A 25 -2.27 13.87 21.47
N PHE A 26 -2.83 14.90 20.81
CA PHE A 26 -3.07 16.21 21.41
C PHE A 26 -4.34 16.22 22.25
N ASP A 27 -4.59 17.34 22.95
CA ASP A 27 -5.85 17.56 23.62
C ASP A 27 -7.03 17.55 22.62
N LYS A 28 -8.22 17.27 23.15
CA LYS A 28 -9.43 17.05 22.35
C LYS A 28 -9.85 18.28 21.55
N GLU A 29 -9.57 19.50 22.03
CA GLU A 29 -9.96 20.74 21.35
C GLU A 29 -9.04 20.98 20.16
N THR A 30 -7.73 20.91 20.37
CA THR A 30 -6.71 21.00 19.32
C THR A 30 -6.95 19.94 18.25
N TYR A 31 -7.12 18.67 18.64
CA TYR A 31 -7.40 17.58 17.71
C TYR A 31 -8.60 17.88 16.80
N ARG A 32 -9.74 18.30 17.39
CA ARG A 32 -10.97 18.56 16.63
C ARG A 32 -10.81 19.73 15.65
N MET A 33 -10.15 20.80 16.09
CA MET A 33 -9.90 21.96 15.25
C MET A 33 -9.06 21.58 14.03
N TRP A 34 -7.90 20.96 14.25
CA TRP A 34 -7.00 20.55 13.18
C TRP A 34 -7.61 19.48 12.26
N GLN A 35 -8.35 18.52 12.83
CA GLN A 35 -9.06 17.52 12.05
C GLN A 35 -10.09 18.17 11.12
N SER A 36 -10.88 19.14 11.60
CA SER A 36 -11.84 19.86 10.77
C SER A 36 -11.12 20.58 9.64
N MET A 37 -10.11 21.40 9.97
CA MET A 37 -9.36 22.17 8.97
C MET A 37 -8.75 21.29 7.87
N LEU A 38 -8.17 20.15 8.24
CA LEU A 38 -7.56 19.22 7.31
C LEU A 38 -8.60 18.60 6.37
N VAL A 39 -9.74 18.17 6.92
CA VAL A 39 -10.84 17.60 6.15
C VAL A 39 -11.46 18.64 5.24
N ASP A 40 -11.76 19.83 5.75
CA ASP A 40 -12.38 20.93 4.99
C ASP A 40 -11.49 21.35 3.82
N ASN A 41 -10.18 21.51 4.04
CA ASN A 41 -9.24 21.84 2.97
C ASN A 41 -9.16 20.73 1.90
N PHE A 42 -9.16 19.46 2.31
CA PHE A 42 -9.16 18.35 1.36
C PHE A 42 -10.43 18.34 0.50
N PHE A 43 -11.61 18.54 1.09
CA PHE A 43 -12.86 18.54 0.35
C PHE A 43 -13.00 19.77 -0.57
N GLN A 44 -12.47 20.92 -0.17
CA GLN A 44 -12.38 22.09 -1.03
C GLN A 44 -11.50 21.78 -2.26
N GLU A 45 -10.30 21.23 -2.04
CA GLU A 45 -9.40 20.88 -3.16
C GLU A 45 -10.01 19.78 -4.06
N ALA A 46 -10.75 18.83 -3.47
CA ALA A 46 -11.46 17.80 -4.23
C ALA A 46 -12.56 18.40 -5.11
N GLU A 47 -13.35 19.35 -4.59
CA GLU A 47 -14.36 20.07 -5.38
C GLU A 47 -13.72 20.86 -6.52
N ASP A 48 -12.64 21.61 -6.24
CA ASP A 48 -11.92 22.40 -7.23
C ASP A 48 -11.35 21.52 -8.34
N LYS A 49 -10.77 20.36 -8.00
CA LYS A 49 -10.30 19.40 -9.02
C LYS A 49 -11.45 18.82 -9.85
N MET A 50 -12.61 18.54 -9.26
CA MET A 50 -13.78 18.06 -10.01
C MET A 50 -14.28 19.12 -11.01
N ASP A 51 -14.28 20.39 -10.62
CA ASP A 51 -14.74 21.49 -11.45
C ASP A 51 -13.72 21.87 -12.53
N ILE A 52 -12.46 22.09 -12.15
CA ILE A 52 -11.41 22.64 -13.02
C ILE A 52 -10.79 21.56 -13.91
N VAL A 53 -10.41 20.42 -13.33
CA VAL A 53 -9.65 19.37 -14.05
C VAL A 53 -10.57 18.41 -14.78
N HIS A 54 -11.73 18.09 -14.19
CA HIS A 54 -12.68 17.12 -14.74
C HIS A 54 -13.91 17.76 -15.38
N HIS A 55 -14.03 19.09 -15.36
CA HIS A 55 -15.12 19.86 -16.00
C HIS A 55 -16.53 19.41 -15.59
N ILE A 56 -16.69 18.94 -14.34
CA ILE A 56 -17.97 18.54 -13.78
C ILE A 56 -18.72 19.78 -13.31
N SER A 57 -19.37 20.49 -14.23
CA SER A 57 -20.08 21.75 -13.95
C SER A 57 -21.35 21.60 -13.10
N SER A 58 -21.91 20.38 -13.03
CA SER A 58 -23.10 20.10 -12.22
C SER A 58 -22.76 20.06 -10.73
N ARG A 59 -23.15 21.10 -10.00
CA ARG A 59 -22.99 21.18 -8.54
C ARG A 59 -23.63 20.01 -7.80
N GLY A 60 -24.81 19.56 -8.24
CA GLY A 60 -25.50 18.42 -7.64
C GLY A 60 -24.73 17.10 -7.80
N LEU A 61 -24.03 16.93 -8.94
CA LEU A 61 -23.19 15.77 -9.18
C LEU A 61 -21.90 15.82 -8.35
N ARG A 62 -21.23 16.98 -8.29
CA ARG A 62 -20.07 17.19 -7.42
C ARG A 62 -20.40 16.89 -5.96
N GLN A 63 -21.54 17.38 -5.47
CA GLN A 63 -21.97 17.14 -4.09
C GLN A 63 -22.15 15.64 -3.80
N ARG A 64 -22.66 14.85 -4.74
CA ARG A 64 -22.78 13.38 -4.57
C ARG A 64 -21.39 12.74 -4.48
N TYR A 65 -20.47 13.10 -5.38
CA TYR A 65 -19.10 12.58 -5.31
C TYR A 65 -18.38 12.95 -4.02
N LEU A 66 -18.58 14.16 -3.48
CA LEU A 66 -18.02 14.56 -2.20
C LEU A 66 -18.60 13.71 -1.04
N GLN A 67 -19.89 13.38 -1.07
CA GLN A 67 -20.48 12.46 -0.08
C GLN A 67 -19.88 11.05 -0.18
N ASP A 68 -19.69 10.55 -1.40
CA ASP A 68 -19.03 9.25 -1.63
C ASP A 68 -17.59 9.25 -1.11
N LEU A 69 -16.84 10.32 -1.40
CA LEU A 69 -15.48 10.52 -0.86
C LEU A 69 -15.46 10.58 0.66
N PHE A 70 -16.46 11.20 1.28
CA PHE A 70 -16.57 11.24 2.74
C PHE A 70 -16.80 9.86 3.35
N MET A 71 -17.61 9.01 2.70
CA MET A 71 -17.75 7.61 3.13
C MET A 71 -16.44 6.83 2.97
N VAL A 72 -15.73 7.01 1.86
CA VAL A 72 -14.41 6.40 1.63
C VAL A 72 -13.41 6.84 2.70
N TRP A 73 -13.33 8.13 3.01
CA TRP A 73 -12.47 8.67 4.06
C TRP A 73 -12.69 7.98 5.40
N ARG A 74 -13.95 7.84 5.84
CA ARG A 74 -14.25 7.15 7.11
C ARG A 74 -13.92 5.67 7.05
N GLY A 75 -14.10 5.02 5.90
CA GLY A 75 -13.71 3.62 5.69
C GLY A 75 -12.20 3.42 5.80
N VAL A 76 -11.41 4.31 5.19
CA VAL A 76 -9.95 4.33 5.25
C VAL A 76 -9.46 4.46 6.69
N MET A 77 -10.03 5.40 7.45
CA MET A 77 -9.69 5.61 8.87
C MET A 77 -9.84 4.33 9.69
N VAL A 78 -10.99 3.67 9.60
CA VAL A 78 -11.26 2.43 10.35
C VAL A 78 -10.37 1.28 9.88
N ALA A 79 -10.20 1.11 8.57
CA ALA A 79 -9.43 0.00 8.00
C ALA A 79 -7.93 0.10 8.35
N TYR A 80 -7.36 1.30 8.35
CA TYR A 80 -5.96 1.50 8.73
C TYR A 80 -5.77 1.40 10.24
N ASP A 81 -6.69 1.92 11.05
CA ASP A 81 -6.64 1.75 12.51
C ASP A 81 -6.68 0.25 12.89
N GLU A 82 -7.54 -0.54 12.24
CA GLU A 82 -7.58 -2.00 12.42
C GLU A 82 -6.27 -2.67 11.99
N GLY A 83 -5.72 -2.27 10.84
CA GLY A 83 -4.46 -2.80 10.32
C GLY A 83 -3.28 -2.53 11.26
N LEU A 84 -3.19 -1.33 11.83
CA LEU A 84 -2.13 -0.98 12.77
C LEU A 84 -2.18 -1.85 14.03
N MET A 85 -3.38 -2.11 14.56
CA MET A 85 -3.57 -2.89 15.78
C MET A 85 -3.38 -4.40 15.57
N ARG A 86 -3.88 -4.95 14.46
CA ARG A 86 -3.89 -6.41 14.23
C ARG A 86 -2.62 -6.95 13.58
N GLY A 87 -1.87 -6.11 12.85
CA GLY A 87 -0.60 -6.50 12.24
C GLY A 87 -0.52 -6.25 10.73
N ASP A 88 0.67 -6.48 10.19
CA ASP A 88 1.03 -6.04 8.83
C ASP A 88 0.24 -6.75 7.73
N ALA A 89 -0.17 -8.01 7.92
CA ALA A 89 -1.04 -8.69 6.96
C ALA A 89 -2.41 -8.01 6.83
N VAL A 90 -2.99 -7.56 7.95
CA VAL A 90 -4.28 -6.85 7.95
C VAL A 90 -4.12 -5.45 7.38
N LEU A 91 -3.02 -4.77 7.71
CA LEU A 91 -2.69 -3.46 7.13
C LEU A 91 -2.45 -3.56 5.62
N ALA A 92 -1.74 -4.59 5.15
CA ALA A 92 -1.54 -4.88 3.73
C ALA A 92 -2.89 -5.10 3.03
N ALA A 93 -3.79 -5.89 3.62
CA ALA A 93 -5.12 -6.09 3.06
C ALA A 93 -5.94 -4.78 3.00
N ALA A 94 -5.81 -3.91 4.00
CA ALA A 94 -6.45 -2.59 3.99
C ALA A 94 -5.88 -1.67 2.90
N VAL A 95 -4.56 -1.63 2.74
CA VAL A 95 -3.89 -0.85 1.67
C VAL A 95 -4.28 -1.39 0.29
N TRP A 96 -4.29 -2.70 0.11
CA TRP A 96 -4.69 -3.36 -1.13
C TRP A 96 -6.12 -3.00 -1.56
N ARG A 97 -7.07 -3.04 -0.62
CA ARG A 97 -8.47 -2.65 -0.89
C ARG A 97 -8.62 -1.17 -1.24
N ASN A 98 -7.97 -0.28 -0.49
CA ASN A 98 -8.19 1.17 -0.62
C ASN A 98 -7.34 1.80 -1.74
N MET A 99 -6.03 1.53 -1.77
CA MET A 99 -5.12 2.12 -2.75
C MET A 99 -5.17 1.42 -4.10
N PHE A 100 -5.23 0.09 -4.10
CA PHE A 100 -5.18 -0.72 -5.32
C PHE A 100 -6.55 -1.26 -5.75
N LYS A 101 -7.65 -0.82 -5.11
CA LYS A 101 -9.02 -1.20 -5.47
C LYS A 101 -9.24 -2.73 -5.50
N ALA A 102 -8.53 -3.47 -4.66
CA ALA A 102 -8.57 -4.94 -4.61
C ALA A 102 -8.22 -5.63 -5.94
N GLN A 103 -7.34 -5.02 -6.74
CA GLN A 103 -6.86 -5.61 -7.99
C GLN A 103 -5.99 -6.86 -7.72
N PRO A 104 -6.24 -8.00 -8.37
CA PRO A 104 -5.54 -9.26 -8.07
C PRO A 104 -4.09 -9.30 -8.57
N ASP A 105 -3.74 -8.45 -9.53
CA ASP A 105 -2.45 -8.36 -10.21
C ASP A 105 -1.46 -7.40 -9.52
N VAL A 106 -1.74 -7.03 -8.26
CA VAL A 106 -0.88 -6.12 -7.49
C VAL A 106 0.37 -6.84 -7.01
N ASP A 107 1.52 -6.26 -7.29
CA ASP A 107 2.79 -6.74 -6.76
C ASP A 107 2.83 -6.64 -5.23
N ALA A 108 2.90 -7.80 -4.57
CA ALA A 108 2.99 -7.94 -3.13
C ALA A 108 4.20 -7.20 -2.53
N ARG A 109 5.29 -7.07 -3.30
CA ARG A 109 6.49 -6.33 -2.88
C ARG A 109 6.21 -4.84 -2.72
N HIS A 110 5.53 -4.25 -3.70
CA HIS A 110 5.12 -2.84 -3.64
C HIS A 110 4.08 -2.61 -2.53
N LEU A 111 3.18 -3.57 -2.30
CA LEU A 111 2.22 -3.52 -1.21
C LEU A 111 2.92 -3.51 0.16
N ALA A 112 3.87 -4.43 0.38
CA ALA A 112 4.66 -4.50 1.60
C ALA A 112 5.51 -3.24 1.81
N ALA A 113 6.05 -2.65 0.75
CA ALA A 113 6.78 -1.39 0.82
C ALA A 113 5.90 -0.23 1.31
N ILE A 114 4.64 -0.16 0.87
CA ILE A 114 3.68 0.84 1.39
C ILE A 114 3.35 0.58 2.85
N VAL A 115 3.18 -0.68 3.26
CA VAL A 115 2.95 -1.04 4.67
C VAL A 115 4.14 -0.60 5.54
N SER A 116 5.37 -0.88 5.10
CA SER A 116 6.60 -0.42 5.74
C SER A 116 6.64 1.11 5.84
N TYR A 117 6.31 1.81 4.75
CA TYR A 117 6.18 3.26 4.72
C TYR A 117 5.20 3.77 5.79
N ILE A 118 4.01 3.19 5.92
CA ILE A 118 3.01 3.60 6.93
C ILE A 118 3.57 3.42 8.35
N ARG A 119 4.16 2.26 8.64
CA ARG A 119 4.73 1.95 9.97
C ARG A 119 5.87 2.90 10.33
N ARG A 120 6.82 3.10 9.41
CA ARG A 120 7.93 4.05 9.59
C ARG A 120 7.40 5.46 9.76
N SER A 121 6.39 5.84 8.98
CA SER A 121 5.81 7.17 9.00
C SER A 121 5.21 7.50 10.36
N ILE A 122 4.39 6.61 10.90
CA ILE A 122 3.80 6.77 12.24
C ILE A 122 4.90 6.81 13.29
N SER A 123 5.87 5.91 13.22
CA SER A 123 7.01 5.88 14.17
C SER A 123 7.87 7.15 14.12
N ARG A 124 7.96 7.81 12.95
CA ARG A 124 8.63 9.11 12.81
C ARG A 124 7.79 10.24 13.37
N LEU A 125 6.49 10.31 13.04
CA LEU A 125 5.56 11.31 13.56
C LEU A 125 5.50 11.29 15.09
N ASP A 126 5.51 10.10 15.69
CA ASP A 126 5.49 9.90 17.14
C ASP A 126 6.75 10.48 17.82
N ARG A 127 7.89 10.42 17.14
CA ARG A 127 9.17 10.99 17.64
C ARG A 127 9.31 12.49 17.39
N THR A 128 8.43 13.10 16.61
CA THR A 128 8.48 14.54 16.32
C THR A 128 7.92 15.32 17.51
N PRO A 129 8.66 16.30 18.06
CA PRO A 129 8.15 17.18 19.10
C PRO A 129 6.91 17.95 18.65
N ASP A 130 5.98 18.21 19.58
CA ASP A 130 4.69 18.86 19.28
C ASP A 130 4.84 20.20 18.57
N GLU A 131 5.78 21.04 19.01
CA GLU A 131 6.07 22.35 18.42
C GLU A 131 6.50 22.23 16.95
N VAL A 132 7.42 21.31 16.67
CA VAL A 132 7.93 21.05 15.32
C VAL A 132 6.82 20.49 14.44
N PHE A 133 6.01 19.59 14.98
CA PHE A 133 4.88 19.03 14.24
C PHE A 133 3.87 20.12 13.85
N ILE A 134 3.48 21.00 14.77
CA ILE A 134 2.52 22.08 14.50
C ILE A 134 3.07 23.07 13.47
N LEU A 135 4.35 23.45 13.60
CA LEU A 135 4.99 24.40 12.68
C LEU A 135 5.06 23.87 11.24
N HIS A 136 5.36 22.59 11.05
CA HIS A 136 5.55 22.01 9.71
C HIS A 136 4.30 21.31 9.15
N ALA A 137 3.25 21.10 9.95
CA ALA A 137 1.99 20.47 9.50
C ALA A 137 1.31 21.23 8.34
N GLY A 138 1.62 22.52 8.15
CA GLY A 138 1.05 23.39 7.13
C GLY A 138 1.60 23.24 5.70
N GLY A 139 2.56 22.34 5.43
CA GLY A 139 2.95 22.06 4.03
C GLY A 139 4.34 21.48 3.80
N GLU A 140 5.23 21.51 4.81
CA GLU A 140 6.62 21.06 4.63
C GLU A 140 6.89 19.68 5.26
N LEU A 141 5.94 19.14 6.01
CA LEU A 141 6.20 17.92 6.78
C LEU A 141 6.65 16.75 5.90
N PHE A 142 6.04 16.54 4.74
CA PHE A 142 6.36 15.45 3.81
C PHE A 142 7.20 15.89 2.60
N SER A 143 7.65 17.16 2.55
CA SER A 143 8.40 17.67 1.38
C SER A 143 9.89 17.27 1.42
N ASP A 144 10.43 17.05 2.62
CA ASP A 144 11.80 16.55 2.78
C ASP A 144 11.87 15.05 2.47
N THR A 145 12.29 14.73 1.25
CA THR A 145 12.49 13.34 0.77
C THR A 145 13.59 12.58 1.53
N LYS A 146 14.47 13.25 2.28
CA LYS A 146 15.42 12.57 3.18
C LYS A 146 14.75 12.16 4.49
N ALA A 147 13.89 13.01 5.03
CA ALA A 147 13.10 12.69 6.21
C ALA A 147 11.93 11.73 5.90
N TRP A 148 11.37 11.82 4.69
CA TRP A 148 10.21 11.07 4.23
C TRP A 148 10.52 10.42 2.90
N PRO A 149 11.37 9.37 2.90
CA PRO A 149 11.69 8.68 1.67
C PRO A 149 10.44 7.97 1.14
N PRO A 150 10.26 7.93 -0.20
CA PRO A 150 9.13 7.27 -0.82
C PRO A 150 9.09 5.77 -0.45
N PRO A 151 7.93 5.10 -0.57
CA PRO A 151 7.82 3.67 -0.30
C PRO A 151 8.84 2.81 -1.06
N THR A 152 9.26 3.24 -2.25
CA THR A 152 10.29 2.54 -3.04
C THR A 152 11.64 2.41 -2.34
N ALA A 153 11.95 3.30 -1.39
CA ALA A 153 13.17 3.19 -0.58
C ALA A 153 13.15 1.97 0.36
N ASP A 154 11.97 1.42 0.65
CA ASP A 154 11.82 0.24 1.52
C ASP A 154 11.87 -1.07 0.75
N LEU A 155 11.96 -1.04 -0.58
CA LEU A 155 11.96 -2.27 -1.38
C LEU A 155 13.09 -3.21 -0.97
N GLY A 156 14.29 -2.66 -0.71
CA GLY A 156 15.42 -3.46 -0.22
C GLY A 156 15.15 -4.12 1.13
N LEU A 157 14.41 -3.45 2.03
CA LEU A 157 14.01 -4.01 3.31
C LEU A 157 12.96 -5.12 3.14
N VAL A 158 12.05 -4.97 2.18
CA VAL A 158 11.01 -5.96 1.89
C VAL A 158 11.59 -7.24 1.29
N ASP A 159 12.67 -7.12 0.53
CA ASP A 159 13.34 -8.26 -0.10
C ASP A 159 14.12 -9.11 0.90
N GLU A 160 14.49 -8.54 2.06
CA GLU A 160 15.18 -9.26 3.09
C GLU A 160 14.21 -10.20 3.84
N PRO A 161 14.56 -11.49 3.97
CA PRO A 161 13.72 -12.44 4.69
C PRO A 161 13.59 -12.06 6.18
N ALA A 162 12.34 -12.00 6.65
CA ALA A 162 12.01 -11.49 7.98
C ALA A 162 12.62 -12.28 9.15
N THR A 163 12.98 -13.55 8.96
CA THR A 163 13.57 -14.40 10.00
C THR A 163 14.67 -15.32 9.47
N LYS A 164 15.58 -15.75 10.36
CA LYS A 164 16.62 -16.74 10.05
C LYS A 164 16.04 -18.08 9.60
N GLU A 165 14.88 -18.47 10.13
CA GLU A 165 14.17 -19.67 9.71
C GLU A 165 13.67 -19.52 8.27
N MET A 166 13.13 -18.36 7.91
CA MET A 166 12.72 -18.07 6.54
C MET A 166 13.91 -18.08 5.58
N VAL A 167 15.08 -17.59 6.00
CA VAL A 167 16.33 -17.72 5.23
C VAL A 167 16.66 -19.20 4.95
N LEU A 168 16.53 -20.07 5.96
CA LEU A 168 16.80 -21.50 5.82
C LEU A 168 15.80 -22.17 4.89
N LEU A 169 14.50 -21.86 5.04
CA LEU A 169 13.44 -22.39 4.20
C LEU A 169 13.58 -21.93 2.74
N LEU A 170 13.97 -20.68 2.49
CA LEU A 170 14.23 -20.18 1.14
C LEU A 170 15.42 -20.90 0.49
N LYS A 171 16.52 -21.11 1.23
CA LYS A 171 17.66 -21.91 0.75
C LYS A 171 17.28 -23.35 0.45
N GLU A 172 16.38 -23.93 1.24
CA GLU A 172 15.87 -25.27 1.00
C GLU A 172 14.95 -25.32 -0.24
N ALA A 173 14.09 -24.32 -0.44
CA ALA A 173 13.28 -24.18 -1.64
C ALA A 173 14.15 -24.03 -2.90
N GLU A 174 15.16 -23.16 -2.88
CA GLU A 174 16.13 -22.99 -3.98
C GLU A 174 16.86 -24.31 -4.30
N ARG A 175 17.23 -25.10 -3.27
CA ARG A 175 17.84 -26.42 -3.45
C ARG A 175 16.88 -27.39 -4.15
N LEU A 176 15.62 -27.43 -3.72
CA LEU A 176 14.58 -28.29 -4.30
C LEU A 176 14.25 -27.90 -5.74
N GLU A 177 14.17 -26.59 -6.05
CA GLU A 177 13.99 -26.09 -7.41
C GLU A 177 15.17 -26.47 -8.32
N ALA A 178 16.41 -26.34 -7.83
CA ALA A 178 17.60 -26.75 -8.57
C ALA A 178 17.65 -28.28 -8.80
N GLU A 179 17.13 -29.07 -7.86
CA GLU A 179 17.04 -30.53 -7.98
C GLU A 179 15.93 -30.95 -8.96
N GLN A 180 14.77 -30.28 -8.93
CA GLN A 180 13.71 -30.44 -9.91
C GLN A 180 14.16 -30.04 -11.32
N ALA A 181 14.88 -28.92 -11.48
CA ALA A 181 15.41 -28.48 -12.76
C ALA A 181 16.43 -29.46 -13.36
N LYS A 182 17.19 -30.17 -12.52
CA LYS A 182 18.09 -31.26 -12.98
C LYS A 182 17.34 -32.52 -13.37
N THR A 183 16.20 -32.78 -12.75
CA THR A 183 15.40 -33.99 -12.98
C THR A 183 14.45 -33.83 -14.18
N ALA A 184 14.03 -32.60 -14.50
CA ALA A 184 13.18 -32.26 -15.64
C ALA A 184 13.68 -32.81 -17.00
N PRO A 185 14.95 -32.63 -17.41
CA PRO A 185 15.45 -33.18 -18.69
C PRO A 185 15.57 -34.72 -18.67
N VAL A 186 15.73 -35.34 -17.49
CA VAL A 186 15.75 -36.81 -17.35
C VAL A 186 14.34 -37.38 -17.49
N ILE A 187 13.33 -36.68 -16.98
CA ILE A 187 11.92 -37.10 -17.14
C ILE A 187 11.49 -36.95 -18.61
N GLU A 188 11.82 -35.84 -19.28
CA GLU A 188 11.51 -35.65 -20.71
C GLU A 188 12.13 -36.74 -21.59
N THR A 189 13.39 -37.11 -21.33
CA THR A 189 14.06 -38.19 -22.07
C THR A 189 13.45 -39.57 -21.81
N VAL A 190 13.08 -39.89 -20.57
CA VAL A 190 12.41 -41.15 -20.23
C VAL A 190 11.01 -41.24 -20.83
N VAL A 191 10.26 -40.13 -20.88
CA VAL A 191 8.94 -40.06 -21.51
C VAL A 191 9.07 -40.27 -23.03
N GLU A 192 10.06 -39.64 -23.67
CA GLU A 192 10.31 -39.79 -25.11
C GLU A 192 10.76 -41.22 -25.49
N GLU A 193 11.54 -41.89 -24.63
CA GLU A 193 11.91 -43.30 -24.82
C GLU A 193 10.74 -44.25 -24.59
N ALA A 194 9.86 -43.97 -23.63
CA ALA A 194 8.66 -44.77 -23.36
C ALA A 194 7.63 -44.67 -24.51
N GLU A 195 7.43 -43.48 -25.09
CA GLU A 195 6.59 -43.29 -26.28
C GLU A 195 7.15 -44.07 -27.48
N LYS A 196 8.46 -43.98 -27.75
CA LYS A 196 9.12 -44.75 -28.82
C LYS A 196 9.00 -46.26 -28.63
N ALA A 197 9.05 -46.75 -27.39
CA ALA A 197 8.87 -48.17 -27.08
C ALA A 197 7.43 -48.64 -27.26
N ALA A 198 6.44 -47.81 -26.92
CA ALA A 198 5.02 -48.10 -27.10
C ALA A 198 4.65 -48.18 -28.59
N ASP A 199 5.14 -47.25 -29.42
CA ASP A 199 4.93 -47.26 -30.88
C ASP A 199 5.55 -48.49 -31.55
N LYS A 200 6.70 -48.95 -31.05
CA LYS A 200 7.36 -50.17 -31.53
C LYS A 200 6.63 -51.46 -31.13
N ALA A 201 5.93 -51.46 -29.99
CA ALA A 201 5.11 -52.59 -29.55
C ALA A 201 3.75 -52.67 -30.27
N ALA A 202 3.22 -51.54 -30.74
CA ALA A 202 1.98 -51.48 -31.52
C ALA A 202 2.15 -51.86 -33.01
N SER A 203 3.40 -51.93 -33.49
CA SER A 203 3.77 -52.25 -34.88
C SER A 203 4.31 -53.66 -35.09
N ALA A 204 4.29 -54.51 -34.05
CA ALA A 204 4.65 -55.93 -34.06
C ALA A 204 3.40 -56.80 -33.86
#